data_AF-A0A7M2T698-F1
#
_entry.id   AF-A0A7M2T698-F1
#
_cell.length_a   1.000
_cell.length_b   1.000
_cell.length_c   1.000
_cell.angle_alpha   90.00
_cell.angle_beta   90.00
_cell.angle_gamma   90.00
#
_symmetry.space_group_name_H-M   'P 1'
#
loop_
_entity.id
_entity.type
_entity.pdbx_description
1 polymer ?
#
loop_
_entity_poly.entity_id
_entity_poly.type
_entity_poly.pdbx_seq_one_letter_code
_entity_poly.pdbx_strand_id
1 'polypeptide(L)'
;MGNVMYLRMPFSASDADNWQSFERLVADEVSKLDSSATVQHDAKLVGVHSKIERQIDVLASVPAIGATMRIAFECKLYKRAVGIGTAEEFIGKLQDLRVDRGVLCVFGDVTPAAYRRLAGVLHPSIDLYLWHREKPTYLDLEKAFEEDCMDPDAPTWWDQRMSQVRRRWHDYSIPSSFL
;
A
#
# COMPACT_ATOMS: atom_id res chain seq x y z
N MET A 1 -5.46 -23.18 -1.39
CA MET A 1 -5.53 -22.10 -0.39
C MET A 1 -4.22 -21.34 -0.50
N GLY A 2 -4.23 -20.15 -1.11
CA GLY A 2 -3.02 -19.33 -1.25
C GLY A 2 -2.70 -18.65 0.08
N ASN A 3 -1.47 -18.84 0.58
CA ASN A 3 -0.97 -18.18 1.77
C ASN A 3 -0.70 -16.70 1.44
N VAL A 4 -1.69 -15.82 1.62
CA VAL A 4 -1.40 -14.38 1.64
C VAL A 4 -0.82 -14.09 3.02
N MET A 5 0.50 -13.93 3.07
CA MET A 5 1.20 -13.57 4.28
C MET A 5 1.04 -12.08 4.52
N TYR A 6 0.12 -11.71 5.43
CA TYR A 6 0.05 -10.36 5.98
C TYR A 6 1.26 -10.16 6.90
N LEU A 7 2.43 -9.86 6.33
CA LEU A 7 3.49 -9.25 7.12
C LEU A 7 3.03 -7.83 7.43
N ARG A 8 2.52 -7.63 8.65
CA ARG A 8 2.50 -6.31 9.28
C ARG A 8 3.96 -5.93 9.49
N MET A 9 4.55 -5.32 8.46
CA MET A 9 5.90 -4.79 8.53
C MET A 9 5.95 -3.74 9.66
N PRO A 10 7.00 -3.73 10.50
CA PRO A 10 6.97 -3.07 11.81
C PRO A 10 7.09 -1.54 11.80
N PHE A 11 6.74 -0.84 10.71
CA PHE A 11 7.06 0.60 10.57
C PHE A 11 5.83 1.47 10.26
N SER A 12 5.82 2.66 10.86
CA SER A 12 4.74 3.64 10.72
C SER A 12 4.73 4.21 9.31
N ALA A 13 3.53 4.32 8.76
CA ALA A 13 3.21 4.90 7.48
C ALA A 13 3.58 6.41 7.32
N SER A 14 4.26 7.00 8.31
CA SER A 14 4.63 8.41 8.40
C SER A 14 5.77 8.82 7.47
N ASP A 15 6.61 7.88 7.03
CA ASP A 15 7.92 8.25 6.46
C ASP A 15 7.92 8.35 4.92
N ALA A 16 6.81 7.94 4.28
CA ALA A 16 6.64 8.03 2.83
C ALA A 16 5.73 9.21 2.45
N ASP A 17 6.33 10.39 2.32
CA ASP A 17 5.64 11.60 1.85
C ASP A 17 5.22 11.50 0.38
N ASN A 18 5.95 10.70 -0.41
CA ASN A 18 5.65 10.47 -1.82
C ASN A 18 5.95 9.03 -2.26
N TRP A 19 5.61 8.72 -3.51
CA TRP A 19 5.73 7.38 -4.08
C TRP A 19 7.19 6.92 -4.16
N GLN A 20 8.15 7.81 -4.44
CA GLN A 20 9.58 7.47 -4.50
C GLN A 20 10.15 7.11 -3.13
N SER A 21 9.75 7.83 -2.09
CA SER A 21 10.14 7.48 -0.71
C SER A 21 9.59 6.11 -0.31
N PHE A 22 8.38 5.77 -0.76
CA PHE A 22 7.80 4.45 -0.49
C PHE A 22 8.57 3.33 -1.18
N GLU A 23 8.94 3.50 -2.45
CA GLU A 23 9.74 2.51 -3.19
C GLU A 23 11.13 2.28 -2.57
N ARG A 24 11.81 3.36 -2.18
CA ARG A 24 13.10 3.28 -1.48
C ARG A 24 12.98 2.59 -0.13
N LEU A 25 11.94 2.93 0.64
CA LEU A 25 11.68 2.28 1.92
C LEU A 25 11.47 0.77 1.72
N VAL A 26 10.69 0.36 0.72
CA VAL A 26 10.53 -1.07 0.40
C VAL A 26 11.86 -1.71 0.01
N ALA A 27 12.69 -1.06 -0.82
CA ALA A 27 13.99 -1.57 -1.21
C ALA A 27 14.92 -1.78 -0.01
N ASP A 28 15.02 -0.77 0.86
CA ASP A 28 15.84 -0.82 2.06
C ASP A 28 15.37 -1.93 3.01
N GLU A 29 14.07 -2.09 3.21
CA GLU A 29 13.53 -3.16 4.05
C GLU A 29 13.79 -4.54 3.46
N VAL A 30 13.56 -4.72 2.16
CA VAL A 30 13.84 -6.00 1.49
C VAL A 30 15.31 -6.37 1.60
N SER A 31 16.22 -5.39 1.50
CA SER A 31 17.67 -5.62 1.66
C SER A 31 18.07 -6.10 3.06
N LYS A 32 17.29 -5.74 4.09
CA LYS A 32 17.53 -6.16 5.49
C LYS A 32 17.02 -7.57 5.78
N LEU A 33 16.06 -8.07 5.00
CA LEU A 33 15.44 -9.38 5.23
C LEU A 33 16.39 -10.55 4.94
N ASP A 34 17.23 -10.41 3.91
CA ASP A 34 18.17 -11.46 3.51
C ASP A 34 19.46 -10.85 2.97
N SER A 35 20.53 -10.97 3.76
CA SER A 35 21.88 -10.49 3.39
C SER A 35 22.47 -11.15 2.15
N SER A 36 21.93 -12.29 1.71
CA SER A 36 22.36 -12.99 0.49
C SER A 36 21.64 -12.50 -0.77
N ALA A 37 20.55 -11.74 -0.62
CA ALA A 37 19.78 -11.22 -1.73
C ALA A 37 20.46 -9.98 -2.33
N THR A 38 20.56 -9.95 -3.67
CA THR A 38 20.90 -8.72 -4.39
C THR A 38 19.61 -7.95 -4.65
N VAL A 39 19.50 -6.75 -4.07
CA VAL A 39 18.33 -5.88 -4.22
C VAL A 39 18.67 -4.70 -5.13
N GLN A 40 17.83 -4.48 -6.14
CA GLN A 40 17.95 -3.37 -7.08
C GLN A 40 16.66 -2.56 -7.08
N HIS A 41 16.76 -1.28 -6.75
CA HIS A 41 15.68 -0.31 -6.91
C HIS A 41 15.66 0.23 -8.35
N ASP A 42 14.47 0.54 -8.89
CA ASP A 42 14.28 1.04 -10.27
C ASP A 42 14.93 0.13 -11.32
N ALA A 43 14.72 -1.17 -11.17
CA ALA A 43 15.30 -2.18 -12.05
C ALA A 43 14.53 -2.23 -13.38
N LYS A 44 15.26 -2.47 -14.48
CA LYS A 44 14.67 -2.68 -15.80
C LYS A 44 14.98 -4.07 -16.32
N LEU A 45 13.94 -4.79 -16.74
CA LEU A 45 14.06 -6.09 -17.38
C LEU A 45 13.33 -6.06 -18.72
N VAL A 46 13.85 -6.76 -19.72
CA VAL A 46 13.20 -6.91 -21.02
C VAL A 46 12.14 -8.00 -20.92
N GLY A 47 10.90 -7.65 -21.26
CA GLY A 47 9.79 -8.59 -21.33
C GLY A 47 10.02 -9.70 -22.35
N VAL A 48 9.78 -10.94 -21.96
CA VAL A 48 10.00 -12.11 -22.80
C VAL A 48 8.99 -12.15 -23.95
N HIS A 49 7.75 -11.72 -23.71
CA HIS A 49 6.70 -11.70 -24.72
C HIS A 49 6.61 -10.34 -25.40
N SER A 50 6.64 -9.26 -24.62
CA SER A 50 6.48 -7.90 -25.13
C SER A 50 7.71 -7.35 -25.87
N LYS A 51 8.91 -7.88 -25.57
CA LYS A 51 10.21 -7.42 -26.08
C LYS A 51 10.54 -5.96 -25.76
N ILE A 52 9.84 -5.36 -24.81
CA ILE A 52 10.10 -4.00 -24.34
C ILE A 52 10.72 -4.03 -22.95
N GLU A 53 11.49 -2.99 -22.62
CA GLU A 53 11.95 -2.78 -21.25
C GLU A 53 10.76 -2.44 -20.34
N ARG A 54 10.69 -3.12 -19.20
CA ARG A 54 9.71 -2.84 -18.15
C ARG A 54 10.43 -2.54 -16.85
N GLN A 55 9.98 -1.46 -16.22
CA GLN A 55 10.44 -1.03 -14.92
C GLN A 55 9.77 -1.87 -13.82
N ILE A 56 10.57 -2.24 -12.84
CA ILE A 56 10.19 -2.86 -11.57
C ILE A 56 10.71 -1.96 -10.46
N ASP A 57 9.84 -1.59 -9.53
CA ASP A 57 10.19 -0.65 -8.48
C ASP A 57 11.32 -1.21 -7.61
N VAL A 58 11.23 -2.49 -7.22
CA VAL A 58 12.31 -3.23 -6.57
C VAL A 58 12.41 -4.66 -7.10
N LEU A 59 13.60 -5.08 -7.49
CA LEU A 59 13.92 -6.45 -7.88
C LEU A 59 14.89 -7.06 -6.86
N ALA A 60 14.46 -8.14 -6.20
CA ALA A 60 15.34 -8.97 -5.38
C ALA A 60 15.74 -10.23 -6.14
N SER A 61 17.03 -10.54 -6.14
CA SER A 61 17.60 -11.75 -6.71
C SER A 61 18.26 -12.55 -5.60
N VAL A 62 17.68 -13.71 -5.27
CA VAL A 62 18.16 -14.59 -4.20
C VAL A 62 18.86 -15.80 -4.83
N PRO A 63 20.13 -16.07 -4.49
CA PRO A 63 20.79 -17.31 -4.90
C PRO A 63 20.06 -18.51 -4.29
N ALA A 64 19.63 -19.44 -5.14
CA ALA A 64 19.07 -20.73 -4.76
C ALA A 64 19.96 -21.85 -5.34
N ILE A 65 19.77 -23.09 -4.87
CA ILE A 65 20.57 -24.22 -5.35
C ILE A 65 20.35 -24.40 -6.86
N GLY A 66 21.38 -24.09 -7.66
CA GLY A 66 21.39 -24.26 -9.11
C GLY A 66 20.65 -23.18 -9.92
N ALA A 67 20.08 -22.15 -9.27
CA ALA A 67 19.35 -21.08 -9.96
C ALA A 67 19.33 -19.78 -9.15
N THR A 68 18.92 -18.68 -9.78
CA THR A 68 18.62 -17.42 -9.08
C THR A 68 17.11 -17.23 -9.06
N MET A 69 16.53 -17.15 -7.87
CA MET A 69 15.12 -16.81 -7.70
C MET A 69 14.95 -15.29 -7.78
N ARG A 70 14.06 -14.82 -8.65
CA ARG A 70 13.73 -13.40 -8.82
C ARG A 70 12.37 -13.08 -8.22
N ILE A 71 12.35 -12.07 -7.36
CA ILE A 71 11.14 -11.55 -6.72
C ILE A 71 10.99 -10.09 -7.14
N ALA A 72 9.91 -9.77 -7.84
CA ALA A 72 9.59 -8.39 -8.21
C ALA A 72 8.60 -7.78 -7.23
N PHE A 73 8.92 -6.60 -6.73
CA PHE A 73 8.06 -5.81 -5.87
C PHE A 73 7.54 -4.61 -6.66
N GLU A 74 6.23 -4.39 -6.58
CA GLU A 74 5.57 -3.22 -7.14
C GLU A 74 4.91 -2.42 -6.02
N CYS A 75 5.18 -1.13 -5.96
CA CYS A 75 4.74 -0.23 -4.93
C CYS A 75 3.58 0.64 -5.44
N LYS A 76 2.48 0.67 -4.69
CA LYS A 76 1.32 1.52 -4.99
C LYS A 76 0.98 2.38 -3.78
N LEU A 77 1.37 3.64 -3.86
CA LEU A 77 0.95 4.69 -2.92
C LEU A 77 -0.31 5.38 -3.45
N TYR A 78 -1.48 4.83 -3.14
CA TYR A 78 -2.76 5.36 -3.65
C TYR A 78 -3.66 5.86 -2.54
N LYS A 79 -4.34 6.99 -2.80
CA LYS A 79 -5.45 7.49 -1.97
C LYS A 79 -6.72 6.63 -2.10
N ARG A 80 -6.83 5.85 -3.19
CA ARG A 80 -7.97 4.98 -3.49
C ARG A 80 -7.56 3.52 -3.47
N ALA A 81 -8.52 2.64 -3.19
CA ALA A 81 -8.26 1.21 -3.18
C ALA A 81 -7.79 0.68 -4.54
N VAL A 82 -6.88 -0.28 -4.52
CA VAL A 82 -6.40 -0.99 -5.71
C VAL A 82 -7.52 -1.85 -6.30
N GLY A 83 -7.82 -1.60 -7.57
CA GLY A 83 -8.86 -2.28 -8.33
C GLY A 83 -8.34 -3.43 -9.18
N ILE A 84 -9.26 -4.12 -9.85
CA ILE A 84 -8.93 -5.29 -10.68
C ILE A 84 -8.00 -4.96 -11.86
N GLY A 85 -8.12 -3.77 -12.46
CA GLY A 85 -7.25 -3.36 -13.57
C GLY A 85 -5.77 -3.33 -13.18
N THR A 86 -5.45 -2.75 -12.01
CA THR A 86 -4.08 -2.73 -11.47
C THR A 86 -3.59 -4.15 -11.14
N ALA A 87 -4.48 -5.02 -10.65
CA ALA A 87 -4.12 -6.42 -10.41
C ALA A 87 -3.76 -7.14 -11.71
N GLU A 88 -4.56 -7.00 -12.78
CA GLU A 88 -4.25 -7.61 -14.08
C GLU A 88 -2.97 -7.05 -14.70
N GLU A 89 -2.77 -5.72 -14.60
CA GLU A 89 -1.54 -5.07 -15.07
C GLU A 89 -0.31 -5.66 -14.39
N PHE A 90 -0.36 -5.78 -13.06
CA PHE A 90 0.73 -6.36 -12.28
C PHE A 90 0.99 -7.83 -12.66
N ILE A 91 -0.06 -8.64 -12.75
CA ILE A 91 0.06 -10.06 -13.14
C ILE A 91 0.69 -10.19 -14.54
N GLY A 92 0.20 -9.42 -15.50
CA GLY A 92 0.74 -9.40 -16.87
C GLY A 92 2.19 -8.90 -16.91
N LYS A 93 2.57 -7.96 -16.03
CA LYS A 93 3.97 -7.53 -15.85
C LYS A 93 4.85 -8.70 -15.40
N LEU A 94 4.46 -9.40 -14.33
CA LEU A 94 5.28 -10.50 -13.78
C LEU A 94 5.43 -11.67 -14.77
N GLN A 95 4.34 -12.04 -15.47
CA GLN A 95 4.36 -13.10 -16.48
C GLN A 95 5.29 -12.77 -17.65
N ASP A 96 5.25 -11.53 -18.11
CA ASP A 96 6.11 -11.06 -19.19
C ASP A 96 7.59 -11.03 -18.78
N LEU A 97 7.88 -10.66 -17.54
CA LEU A 97 9.24 -10.60 -17.01
C LEU A 97 9.80 -11.97 -16.57
N ARG A 98 8.97 -13.01 -16.50
CA ARG A 98 9.33 -14.35 -16.01
C ARG A 98 10.07 -14.34 -14.66
N VAL A 99 9.58 -13.52 -13.74
CA VAL A 99 10.00 -13.60 -12.34
C VAL A 99 9.33 -14.79 -11.67
N ASP A 100 9.92 -15.31 -10.59
CA ASP A 100 9.40 -16.48 -9.88
C ASP A 100 8.26 -16.09 -8.95
N ARG A 101 8.36 -14.91 -8.34
CA ARG A 101 7.36 -14.34 -7.42
C ARG A 101 7.14 -12.85 -7.66
N GLY A 102 5.94 -12.40 -7.32
CA GLY A 102 5.60 -10.99 -7.23
C GLY A 102 5.13 -10.60 -5.85
N VAL A 103 5.46 -9.39 -5.41
CA VAL A 103 4.92 -8.80 -4.19
C VAL A 103 4.29 -7.46 -4.55
N LEU A 104 3.00 -7.30 -4.28
CA LEU A 104 2.33 -6.01 -4.42
C LEU A 104 2.35 -5.30 -3.07
N CYS A 105 3.13 -4.22 -2.96
CA CYS A 105 3.21 -3.37 -1.78
C CYS A 105 2.22 -2.22 -1.95
N VAL A 106 1.13 -2.22 -1.18
CA VAL A 106 0.09 -1.20 -1.25
C VAL A 106 0.09 -0.40 0.03
N PHE A 107 0.19 0.91 -0.12
CA PHE A 107 -0.11 1.84 0.96
C PHE A 107 -1.54 2.34 0.74
N GLY A 108 -2.47 1.78 1.49
CA GLY A 108 -3.92 1.93 1.30
C GLY A 108 -4.63 0.59 1.23
N ASP A 109 -5.80 0.57 0.59
CA ASP A 109 -6.67 -0.60 0.55
C ASP A 109 -6.64 -1.34 -0.80
N VAL A 110 -7.15 -2.57 -0.80
CA VAL A 110 -7.34 -3.39 -2.02
C VAL A 110 -8.78 -3.84 -2.07
N THR A 111 -9.39 -3.74 -3.24
CA THR A 111 -10.78 -4.21 -3.43
C THR A 111 -10.87 -5.73 -3.26
N PRO A 112 -11.99 -6.28 -2.75
CA PRO A 112 -12.16 -7.73 -2.63
C PRO A 112 -11.98 -8.49 -3.95
N ALA A 113 -12.38 -7.89 -5.07
CA ALA A 113 -12.21 -8.47 -6.40
C ALA A 113 -10.72 -8.56 -6.80
N ALA A 114 -9.95 -7.48 -6.61
CA ALA A 114 -8.51 -7.48 -6.87
C ALA A 114 -7.77 -8.47 -5.96
N TYR A 115 -8.11 -8.51 -4.66
CA TYR A 115 -7.55 -9.46 -3.72
C TYR A 115 -7.74 -10.90 -4.17
N ARG A 116 -8.99 -11.31 -4.47
CA ARG A 116 -9.29 -12.68 -4.94
C ARG A 116 -8.55 -12.99 -6.24
N ARG A 117 -8.43 -12.01 -7.11
CA ARG A 117 -7.75 -12.18 -8.39
C ARG A 117 -6.25 -12.45 -8.21
N LEU A 118 -5.58 -11.69 -7.34
CA LEU A 118 -4.16 -11.87 -7.00
C LEU A 118 -3.93 -13.20 -6.28
N ALA A 119 -4.75 -13.51 -5.27
CA ALA A 119 -4.66 -14.74 -4.48
C ALA A 119 -4.93 -16.02 -5.30
N GLY A 120 -5.62 -15.90 -6.44
CA GLY A 120 -5.87 -17.00 -7.37
C GLY A 120 -4.72 -17.30 -8.34
N VAL A 121 -3.67 -16.48 -8.38
CA VAL A 121 -2.52 -16.70 -9.28
C VAL A 121 -1.58 -17.75 -8.69
N LEU A 122 -1.33 -18.81 -9.46
CA LEU A 122 -0.39 -19.87 -9.06
C LEU A 122 1.04 -19.57 -9.52
N HIS A 123 1.21 -19.05 -10.75
CA HIS A 123 2.52 -18.77 -11.34
C HIS A 123 2.51 -17.47 -12.17
N PRO A 124 3.38 -16.50 -11.87
CA PRO A 124 4.19 -16.43 -10.64
C PRO A 124 3.31 -16.26 -9.39
N SER A 125 3.71 -16.83 -8.25
CA SER A 125 2.94 -16.68 -7.01
C SER A 125 3.02 -15.22 -6.54
N ILE A 126 1.90 -14.70 -6.02
CA ILE A 126 1.80 -13.30 -5.62
C ILE A 126 1.52 -13.17 -4.12
N ASP A 127 2.34 -12.37 -3.45
CA ASP A 127 2.14 -11.91 -2.09
C ASP A 127 1.62 -10.46 -2.09
N LEU A 128 0.88 -10.07 -1.04
CA LEU A 128 0.29 -8.74 -0.90
C LEU A 128 0.67 -8.16 0.45
N TYR A 129 1.38 -7.03 0.44
CA TYR A 129 1.76 -6.29 1.65
C TYR A 129 0.96 -4.99 1.72
N LEU A 130 0.25 -4.79 2.85
CA LEU A 130 -0.60 -3.62 3.07
C LEU A 130 -0.04 -2.75 4.18
N TRP A 131 0.12 -1.46 3.89
CA TRP A 131 0.37 -0.41 4.87
C TRP A 131 -0.87 0.46 5.00
N HIS A 132 -1.19 0.82 6.23
CA HIS A 132 -2.24 1.79 6.54
C HIS A 132 -1.59 3.00 7.22
N ARG A 133 -2.01 4.22 6.85
CA ARG A 133 -1.85 5.36 7.76
C ARG A 133 -2.64 5.04 9.02
N GLU A 134 -2.05 5.25 10.18
CA GLU A 134 -2.84 5.32 11.40
C GLU A 134 -3.98 6.30 11.13
N LYS A 135 -5.21 5.86 11.36
CA LYS A 135 -6.33 6.79 11.32
C LYS A 135 -6.06 7.78 12.45
N PRO A 136 -6.03 9.10 12.18
CA PRO A 136 -5.83 10.06 13.25
C PRO A 136 -6.86 9.75 14.33
N THR A 137 -6.39 9.64 15.57
CA THR A 137 -7.30 9.39 16.68
C THR A 137 -8.22 10.60 16.84
N TYR A 138 -9.33 10.43 17.54
CA TYR A 138 -10.25 11.54 17.81
C TYR A 138 -9.51 12.74 18.43
N LEU A 139 -8.51 12.48 19.30
CA LEU A 139 -7.65 13.52 19.88
C LEU A 139 -6.79 14.25 18.85
N ASP A 140 -6.25 13.53 17.85
CA ASP A 140 -5.42 14.13 16.80
C ASP A 140 -6.28 14.98 15.86
N LEU A 141 -7.52 14.55 15.60
CA LEU A 141 -8.50 15.34 14.85
C LEU A 141 -8.94 16.57 15.63
N GLU A 142 -9.19 16.48 16.94
CA GLU A 142 -9.54 17.63 17.78
C GLU A 142 -8.42 18.67 17.84
N LYS A 143 -7.16 18.26 18.01
CA LYS A 143 -6.02 19.17 18.01
C LYS A 143 -5.83 19.88 16.68
N ALA A 144 -5.94 19.15 15.57
CA ALA A 144 -5.90 19.73 14.23
C ALA A 144 -7.09 20.69 13.99
N PHE A 145 -8.26 20.39 14.57
CA PHE A 145 -9.43 21.28 14.51
C PHE A 145 -9.21 22.55 15.34
N GLU A 146 -8.66 22.46 16.55
CA GLU A 146 -8.37 23.62 17.41
C GLU A 146 -7.31 24.55 16.80
N GLU A 147 -6.29 23.99 16.14
CA GLU A 147 -5.26 24.76 15.44
C GLU A 147 -5.82 25.53 14.23
N ASP A 148 -6.72 24.93 13.45
CA ASP A 148 -7.41 25.60 12.33
C ASP A 148 -8.54 26.56 12.79
N CYS A 149 -9.11 26.35 13.98
CA CYS A 149 -10.16 27.20 14.55
C CYS A 149 -9.64 28.47 15.22
N MET A 150 -8.32 28.66 15.30
CA MET A 150 -7.70 29.91 15.77
C MET A 150 -7.30 30.85 14.62
N ASP A 151 -8.04 30.83 13.50
CA ASP A 151 -8.06 31.96 12.57
C ASP A 151 -9.02 33.05 13.11
N PRO A 152 -8.52 34.18 13.63
CA PRO A 152 -9.35 35.24 14.18
C PRO A 152 -10.23 35.94 13.13
N ASP A 153 -10.02 35.68 11.84
CA ASP A 153 -10.80 36.24 10.72
C ASP A 153 -11.84 35.26 10.14
N ALA A 154 -12.07 34.12 10.79
CA ALA A 154 -13.03 33.11 10.33
C ALA A 154 -14.47 33.67 10.25
N PRO A 155 -15.16 33.67 9.08
CA PRO A 155 -16.40 34.42 8.93
C PRO A 155 -17.63 33.76 9.56
N THR A 156 -18.61 34.57 9.97
CA THR A 156 -19.84 34.26 10.74
C THR A 156 -20.76 33.16 10.17
N TRP A 157 -20.51 32.64 8.97
CA TRP A 157 -21.19 31.46 8.44
C TRP A 157 -20.75 30.16 9.13
N TRP A 158 -19.65 30.18 9.89
CA TRP A 158 -19.16 29.08 10.71
C TRP A 158 -20.15 28.68 11.82
N ASP A 159 -20.75 29.63 12.52
CA ASP A 159 -21.72 29.34 13.59
C ASP A 159 -22.98 28.61 13.08
N GLN A 160 -23.45 28.99 11.89
CA GLN A 160 -24.60 28.33 11.26
C GLN A 160 -24.27 26.90 10.84
N ARG A 161 -23.05 26.64 10.32
CA ARG A 161 -22.59 25.31 9.94
C ARG A 161 -22.36 24.41 11.17
N MET A 162 -21.83 24.95 12.27
CA MET A 162 -21.64 24.23 13.54
C MET A 162 -22.97 23.81 14.19
N SER A 163 -24.03 24.62 14.05
CA SER A 163 -25.36 24.27 14.56
C SER A 163 -25.98 23.06 13.83
N GLN A 164 -25.73 22.92 12.53
CA GLN A 164 -26.23 21.79 11.73
C GLN A 164 -25.42 20.52 11.95
N VAL A 165 -24.10 20.65 12.12
CA VAL A 165 -23.23 19.53 12.47
C VAL A 165 -23.59 19.02 13.85
N ARG A 166 -23.62 19.85 14.91
CA ARG A 166 -23.97 19.42 16.28
C ARG A 166 -25.34 18.74 16.37
N ARG A 167 -26.37 19.21 15.65
CA ARG A 167 -27.69 18.54 15.63
C ARG A 167 -27.65 17.16 14.98
N ARG A 168 -26.84 16.97 13.95
CA ARG A 168 -26.72 15.69 13.23
C ARG A 168 -25.96 14.62 14.03
N TRP A 169 -25.21 15.01 15.06
CA TRP A 169 -24.40 14.11 15.89
C TRP A 169 -25.09 13.63 17.18
N HIS A 170 -26.20 14.24 17.63
CA HIS A 170 -26.97 13.70 18.76
C HIS A 170 -27.83 12.47 18.42
N ASP A 171 -28.13 12.25 17.14
CA ASP A 171 -28.92 11.08 16.69
C ASP A 171 -28.11 9.78 16.56
N TYR A 172 -26.77 9.84 16.66
CA TYR A 172 -25.88 8.65 16.65
C TYR A 172 -25.26 8.36 18.01
N SER A 173 -26.02 8.59 19.08
CA SER A 173 -25.68 8.05 20.40
C SER A 173 -25.87 6.53 20.37
N ILE A 174 -24.77 5.77 20.34
CA ILE A 174 -24.79 4.32 20.56
C ILE A 174 -25.44 4.08 21.94
N PRO A 175 -26.46 3.21 22.09
CA PRO A 175 -27.02 2.90 23.40
C PRO A 175 -25.93 2.26 24.28
N SER A 176 -25.85 2.66 25.55
CA SER A 176 -24.81 2.25 26.51
C SER A 176 -24.92 0.79 27.00
N SER A 177 -25.25 -0.16 26.13
CA SER A 177 -25.50 -1.56 26.53
C SER A 177 -24.47 -2.56 26.02
N PHE A 178 -23.29 -2.15 25.54
CA PHE A 178 -22.20 -3.09 25.23
C PHE A 178 -20.84 -2.48 25.57
N LEU A 179 -20.45 -2.66 26.85
CA LEU A 179 -19.07 -2.91 27.26
C LEU A 179 -18.60 -4.25 26.66
#